data_AF-A0AAD4PZI5-F1
#
_entry.id   AF-A0AAD4PZI5-F1
#
_cell.length_a   1.000
_cell.length_b   1.000
_cell.length_c   1.000
_cell.angle_alpha   90.00
_cell.angle_beta   90.00
_cell.angle_gamma   90.00
#
_symmetry.space_group_name_H-M   'P 1'
#
loop_
_entity.id
_entity.type
_entity.pdbx_description
1 polymer ?
#
loop_
_entity_poly.entity_id
_entity_poly.type
_entity_poly.pdbx_seq_one_letter_code
_entity_poly.pdbx_strand_id
1 'polypeptide(L)'
;MNDPFSHRLTASPMTPTKQLPVIPHGLNTGYAGAGKVKTLEDQLAYGQQEIKSKKEEIARLKAEIEALKDRINRQEITIRNQSKTIQDPRSLRMRRLMGNGPLSHSHSQPWPLQHPHMHPPYSVQPNLQPQYDASQTIQGPSLVHHSSHRQMMAMASPPEAVPHPTFRAPQHSHVQNAHGITHAHHTYHAHIGPTDAAYTAPEQQYLDGYSAGARLQGLFEPLPELRRPSLQAINAQRPLHQTIINSDEPPLADTVITGDPAYAGYEFEMKVGELASRFQKIWASSEHFANTYGASGEPLHPRHLATRLKDHMMIDARAEVAVQFMNNAVARPLYVAKVVNFYLCKDILKYTEVVRAFDQAIDAEITNLKKKISHDTPGSVKYLLLGAIAKQVVTAREKPEFGDFCRKYQDNHAYQLMSLLGPLLFPGGGNTAAQELLKQVVRDTHGLALDMYSLPYEARVHFPENEEPYDPTIMLNLDTGFDIARSTNAKVKMSVTPAIRLGQNKYTPARVRTVSVASVYTKLPNSEEEGGEGPGRTPGRIPTR
;
A
#
# COMPACT_ATOMS: atom_id res chain seq x y z
N MET A 1 -33.08 10.22 -44.31
CA MET A 1 -31.99 10.72 -43.42
C MET A 1 -31.28 9.48 -42.92
N ASN A 2 -30.02 9.32 -43.33
CA ASN A 2 -29.25 8.08 -43.20
C ASN A 2 -28.61 7.99 -41.83
N ASP A 3 -28.73 6.82 -41.21
CA ASP A 3 -28.19 6.49 -39.89
C ASP A 3 -27.02 5.51 -40.09
N PRO A 4 -25.75 5.88 -39.81
CA PRO A 4 -24.62 5.01 -40.06
C PRO A 4 -23.87 4.64 -38.77
N PHE A 5 -24.40 3.70 -37.98
CA PHE A 5 -23.61 3.02 -36.94
C PHE A 5 -24.01 1.53 -36.82
N SER A 6 -23.63 0.73 -37.82
CA SER A 6 -23.46 -0.71 -37.66
C SER A 6 -22.01 -1.01 -37.29
N HIS A 7 -21.77 -1.35 -36.03
CA HIS A 7 -20.48 -1.88 -35.58
C HIS A 7 -20.28 -3.30 -36.09
N ARG A 8 -19.39 -3.42 -37.08
CA ARG A 8 -18.88 -4.65 -37.67
C ARG A 8 -17.88 -5.29 -36.68
N LEU A 9 -18.21 -6.46 -36.15
CA LEU A 9 -17.25 -7.32 -35.43
C LEU A 9 -16.22 -7.82 -36.45
N THR A 10 -15.01 -7.26 -36.42
CA THR A 10 -13.87 -7.76 -37.19
C THR A 10 -13.18 -8.87 -36.39
N ALA A 11 -13.22 -10.09 -36.93
CA ALA A 11 -12.49 -11.24 -36.42
C ALA A 11 -10.97 -10.96 -36.36
N SER A 12 -10.34 -11.32 -35.24
CA SER A 12 -8.88 -11.32 -35.09
C SER A 12 -8.23 -12.28 -36.09
N PRO A 13 -7.17 -11.88 -36.80
CA PRO A 13 -6.46 -12.79 -37.69
C PRO A 13 -5.68 -13.81 -36.86
N MET A 14 -5.93 -15.10 -37.12
CA MET A 14 -5.11 -16.19 -36.60
C MET A 14 -3.68 -16.02 -37.08
N THR A 15 -2.74 -15.89 -36.14
CA THR A 15 -1.31 -15.94 -36.40
C THR A 15 -0.93 -17.33 -36.92
N PRO A 16 -0.30 -17.45 -38.10
CA PRO A 16 0.14 -18.74 -38.61
C PRO A 16 1.35 -19.24 -37.83
N THR A 17 1.23 -20.43 -37.26
CA THR A 17 2.30 -21.19 -36.62
C THR A 17 3.40 -21.49 -37.64
N LYS A 18 4.48 -20.69 -37.66
CA LYS A 18 5.65 -20.95 -38.51
C LYS A 18 6.42 -22.16 -37.96
N GLN A 19 6.32 -23.29 -38.66
CA GLN A 19 7.20 -24.44 -38.49
C GLN A 19 8.66 -24.03 -38.76
N LEU A 20 9.54 -24.34 -37.81
CA LEU A 20 10.99 -24.18 -37.95
C LEU A 20 11.53 -25.18 -38.98
N PRO A 21 12.39 -24.76 -39.92
CA PRO A 21 12.97 -25.68 -40.90
C PRO A 21 14.02 -26.58 -40.23
N VAL A 22 13.85 -27.89 -40.44
CA VAL A 22 14.82 -28.94 -40.08
C VAL A 22 16.07 -28.78 -40.95
N ILE A 23 17.23 -28.59 -40.31
CA ILE A 23 18.52 -28.42 -40.97
C ILE A 23 19.14 -29.80 -41.22
N PRO A 24 19.42 -30.21 -42.47
CA PRO A 24 20.14 -31.45 -42.75
C PRO A 24 21.66 -31.23 -42.65
N HIS A 25 22.33 -32.06 -41.87
CA HIS A 25 23.78 -32.14 -41.81
C HIS A 25 24.33 -32.92 -43.02
N GLY A 26 24.96 -32.22 -43.97
CA GLY A 26 25.65 -32.81 -45.10
C GLY A 26 26.94 -32.05 -45.40
N LEU A 27 28.08 -32.71 -45.15
CA LEU A 27 29.44 -32.24 -45.42
C LEU A 27 29.67 -32.10 -46.94
N ASN A 28 29.97 -30.90 -47.42
CA ASN A 28 30.69 -30.73 -48.68
C ASN A 28 31.54 -29.44 -48.65
N THR A 29 32.86 -29.63 -48.64
CA THR A 29 33.87 -28.59 -48.49
C THR A 29 34.55 -28.32 -49.83
N GLY A 30 34.33 -27.12 -50.38
CA GLY A 30 35.01 -26.60 -51.56
C GLY A 30 34.03 -25.87 -52.45
N TYR A 31 34.12 -24.53 -52.54
CA TYR A 31 33.18 -23.60 -53.23
C TYR A 31 31.90 -23.19 -52.48
N ALA A 32 31.79 -23.45 -51.17
CA ALA A 32 30.62 -23.10 -50.35
C ALA A 32 30.67 -21.70 -49.68
N GLY A 33 31.59 -20.82 -50.06
CA GLY A 33 31.76 -19.49 -49.45
C GLY A 33 30.72 -18.47 -49.96
N ALA A 34 30.54 -18.38 -51.27
CA ALA A 34 29.67 -17.36 -51.88
C ALA A 34 28.18 -17.56 -51.54
N GLY A 35 27.71 -18.81 -51.48
CA GLY A 35 26.33 -19.11 -51.12
C GLY A 35 25.98 -18.75 -49.67
N LYS A 36 26.92 -18.97 -48.73
CA LYS A 36 26.75 -18.60 -47.32
C LYS A 36 26.69 -17.10 -47.10
N VAL A 37 27.51 -16.33 -47.83
CA VAL A 37 27.48 -14.86 -47.77
C VAL A 37 26.13 -14.33 -48.21
N LYS A 38 25.60 -14.80 -49.36
CA LYS A 38 24.29 -14.38 -49.84
C LYS A 38 23.15 -14.69 -48.85
N THR A 39 23.17 -15.88 -48.23
CA THR A 39 22.16 -16.22 -47.21
C THR A 39 22.23 -15.34 -45.96
N LEU A 40 23.44 -14.92 -45.56
CA LEU A 40 23.61 -14.01 -44.43
C LEU A 40 23.18 -12.58 -44.79
N GLU A 41 23.44 -12.12 -46.02
CA GLU A 41 22.96 -10.84 -46.53
C GLU A 41 21.43 -10.77 -46.56
N ASP A 42 20.77 -11.83 -47.04
CA ASP A 42 19.30 -11.92 -47.06
C ASP A 42 18.71 -11.92 -45.63
N GLN A 43 19.34 -12.65 -44.69
CA GLN A 43 18.92 -12.65 -43.28
C GLN A 43 19.12 -11.28 -42.62
N LEU A 44 20.22 -10.59 -42.94
CA LEU A 44 20.53 -9.27 -42.42
C LEU A 44 19.54 -8.22 -42.96
N ALA A 45 19.21 -8.29 -44.25
CA ALA A 45 18.18 -7.45 -44.87
C ALA A 45 16.79 -7.68 -44.23
N TYR A 46 16.41 -8.93 -44.00
CA TYR A 46 15.17 -9.27 -43.30
C TYR A 46 15.16 -8.72 -41.86
N GLY A 47 16.25 -8.90 -41.11
CA GLY A 47 16.39 -8.38 -39.76
C GLY A 47 16.31 -6.85 -39.70
N GLN A 48 16.91 -6.15 -40.67
CA GLN A 48 16.80 -4.69 -40.78
C GLN A 48 15.37 -4.23 -41.06
N GLN A 49 14.63 -4.94 -41.91
CA GLN A 49 13.22 -4.64 -42.18
C GLN A 49 12.33 -4.86 -40.94
N GLU A 50 12.58 -5.94 -40.19
CA GLU A 50 11.86 -6.20 -38.92
C GLU A 50 12.16 -5.12 -37.87
N ILE A 51 13.42 -4.69 -37.73
CA ILE A 51 13.81 -3.59 -36.84
C ILE A 51 13.12 -2.29 -37.25
N LYS A 52 13.04 -2.00 -38.55
CA LYS A 52 12.35 -0.80 -39.05
C LYS A 52 10.86 -0.83 -38.69
N SER A 53 10.19 -1.95 -38.93
CA SER A 53 8.77 -2.16 -38.57
C SER A 53 8.51 -1.96 -37.07
N LYS A 54 9.35 -2.57 -36.21
CA LYS A 54 9.23 -2.40 -34.75
C LYS A 54 9.50 -0.97 -34.29
N LYS A 55 10.42 -0.23 -34.94
CA LYS A 55 10.66 1.19 -34.64
C LYS A 55 9.43 2.05 -34.97
N GLU A 56 8.76 1.78 -36.07
CA GLU A 56 7.52 2.47 -36.45
C GLU A 56 6.38 2.16 -35.47
N GLU A 57 6.24 0.91 -35.03
CA GLU A 57 5.27 0.51 -34.00
C GLU A 57 5.53 1.18 -32.65
N ILE A 58 6.80 1.23 -32.21
CA ILE A 58 7.19 1.95 -30.98
C ILE A 58 6.88 3.44 -31.09
N ALA A 59 7.13 4.07 -32.24
CA ALA A 59 6.82 5.48 -32.46
C ALA A 59 5.31 5.74 -32.38
N ARG A 60 4.49 4.85 -32.96
CA ARG A 60 3.03 4.91 -32.87
C ARG A 60 2.54 4.77 -31.43
N LEU A 61 3.02 3.77 -30.70
CA LEU A 61 2.63 3.54 -29.30
C LEU A 61 3.04 4.72 -28.40
N LYS A 62 4.21 5.32 -28.64
CA LYS A 62 4.62 6.54 -27.92
C LYS A 62 3.67 7.71 -28.17
N ALA A 63 3.24 7.92 -29.42
CA ALA A 63 2.27 8.97 -29.75
C ALA A 63 0.90 8.71 -29.08
N GLU A 64 0.46 7.46 -29.00
CA GLU A 64 -0.78 7.07 -28.33
C GLU A 64 -0.72 7.30 -26.80
N ILE A 65 0.41 6.95 -26.17
CA ILE A 65 0.65 7.21 -24.75
C ILE A 65 0.60 8.72 -24.47
N GLU A 66 1.20 9.55 -25.33
CA GLU A 66 1.20 10.99 -25.14
C GLU A 66 -0.20 11.58 -25.30
N ALA A 67 -0.98 11.12 -26.29
CA ALA A 67 -2.37 11.53 -26.45
C ALA A 67 -3.25 11.13 -25.25
N LEU A 68 -3.00 9.96 -24.64
CA LEU A 68 -3.69 9.51 -23.42
C LEU A 68 -3.33 10.37 -22.21
N LYS A 69 -2.05 10.73 -22.03
CA LYS A 69 -1.62 11.65 -20.97
C LYS A 69 -2.29 13.00 -21.08
N ASP A 70 -2.37 13.57 -22.29
CA ASP A 70 -3.08 14.82 -22.53
C ASP A 70 -4.56 14.74 -22.15
N ARG A 71 -5.19 13.59 -22.43
CA ARG A 71 -6.59 13.36 -22.06
C ARG A 71 -6.78 13.27 -20.54
N ILE A 72 -5.88 12.57 -19.84
CA ILE A 72 -5.89 12.48 -18.38
C ILE A 72 -5.71 13.87 -17.75
N ASN A 73 -4.72 14.64 -18.21
CA ASN A 73 -4.48 16.01 -17.73
C ASN A 73 -5.71 16.92 -17.91
N ARG A 74 -6.40 16.84 -19.06
CA ARG A 74 -7.66 17.57 -19.27
C ARG A 74 -8.76 17.15 -18.29
N GLN A 75 -8.86 15.86 -17.97
CA GLN A 75 -9.82 15.35 -16.99
C GLN A 75 -9.48 15.82 -15.58
N GLU A 76 -8.21 15.81 -15.19
CA GLU A 76 -7.75 16.30 -13.89
C GLU A 76 -8.07 17.79 -13.69
N ILE A 77 -7.83 18.63 -14.71
CA ILE A 77 -8.21 20.06 -14.68
C ILE A 77 -9.73 20.20 -14.50
N THR A 78 -10.52 19.40 -15.20
CA THR A 78 -11.99 19.42 -15.12
C THR A 78 -12.47 19.04 -13.72
N ILE A 79 -11.95 17.94 -13.17
CA ILE A 79 -12.27 17.46 -11.82
C ILE A 79 -11.86 18.51 -10.78
N ARG A 80 -10.65 19.08 -10.90
CA ARG A 80 -10.19 20.15 -9.99
C ARG A 80 -11.13 21.36 -10.01
N ASN A 81 -11.57 21.79 -11.19
CA ASN A 81 -12.52 22.90 -11.34
C ASN A 81 -13.90 22.58 -10.75
N GLN A 82 -14.40 21.36 -10.96
CA GLN A 82 -15.66 20.90 -10.38
C GLN A 82 -15.56 20.81 -8.85
N SER A 83 -14.50 20.20 -8.31
CA SER A 83 -14.25 20.13 -6.87
C SER A 83 -14.18 21.51 -6.24
N LYS A 84 -13.48 22.48 -6.87
CA LYS A 84 -13.43 23.86 -6.39
C LYS A 84 -14.81 24.54 -6.38
N THR A 85 -15.66 24.24 -7.37
CA THR A 85 -17.03 24.75 -7.45
C THR A 85 -17.93 24.16 -6.37
N ILE A 86 -17.74 22.88 -6.03
CA ILE A 86 -18.52 22.18 -4.98
C ILE A 86 -18.07 22.62 -3.58
N GLN A 87 -16.77 22.84 -3.37
CA GLN A 87 -16.19 23.14 -2.06
C GLN A 87 -16.53 24.55 -1.54
N ASP A 88 -16.82 25.52 -2.43
CA ASP A 88 -17.28 26.87 -2.04
C ASP A 88 -18.67 27.21 -2.61
N PRO A 89 -19.76 26.66 -2.02
CA PRO A 89 -21.12 26.98 -2.43
C PRO A 89 -21.54 28.41 -2.07
N ARG A 90 -20.77 29.13 -1.23
CA ARG A 90 -21.08 30.52 -0.83
C ARG A 90 -20.71 31.52 -1.94
N SER A 91 -19.65 31.26 -2.71
CA SER A 91 -19.30 32.09 -3.88
C SER A 91 -20.41 32.16 -4.93
N LEU A 92 -21.11 31.05 -5.18
CA LEU A 92 -22.26 30.98 -6.09
C LEU A 92 -23.51 31.68 -5.52
N ARG A 93 -23.70 31.69 -4.21
CA ARG A 93 -24.85 32.35 -3.56
C ARG A 93 -24.74 33.86 -3.61
N MET A 94 -23.54 34.43 -3.46
CA MET A 94 -23.31 35.88 -3.61
C MET A 94 -23.57 36.36 -5.06
N ARG A 95 -23.28 35.53 -6.06
CA ARG A 95 -23.53 35.91 -7.47
C ARG A 95 -25.01 35.99 -7.84
N ARG A 96 -25.88 35.22 -7.17
CA ARG A 96 -27.35 35.32 -7.37
C ARG A 96 -27.98 36.48 -6.60
N LEU A 97 -27.40 36.89 -5.47
CA LEU A 97 -27.95 37.96 -4.65
C LEU A 97 -27.63 39.37 -5.15
N MET A 98 -26.62 39.55 -6.02
CA MET A 98 -26.27 40.86 -6.58
C MET A 98 -26.74 41.08 -8.03
N GLY A 99 -27.54 40.16 -8.60
CA GLY A 99 -27.99 40.22 -10.00
C GLY A 99 -29.32 40.94 -10.26
N ASN A 100 -30.12 41.25 -9.23
CA ASN A 100 -31.41 41.93 -9.41
C ASN A 100 -31.38 43.35 -8.83
N GLY A 101 -30.87 44.27 -9.64
CA GLY A 101 -31.13 45.70 -9.46
C GLY A 101 -32.60 46.04 -9.76
N PRO A 102 -33.19 47.02 -9.08
CA PRO A 102 -34.61 47.31 -9.11
C PRO A 102 -35.00 48.08 -10.38
N LEU A 103 -35.86 47.48 -11.21
CA LEU A 103 -36.63 48.21 -12.21
C LEU A 103 -37.92 48.71 -11.56
N SER A 104 -37.93 50.01 -11.28
CA SER A 104 -39.04 50.96 -11.46
C SER A 104 -40.46 50.39 -11.47
N HIS A 105 -41.15 50.63 -10.35
CA HIS A 105 -42.62 50.66 -10.26
C HIS A 105 -43.23 51.76 -11.13
N SER A 106 -44.26 51.43 -11.90
CA SER A 106 -45.42 52.32 -12.03
C SER A 106 -46.69 51.55 -12.41
N HIS A 107 -47.74 51.83 -11.62
CA HIS A 107 -49.17 51.79 -11.96
C HIS A 107 -49.88 50.42 -12.06
N SER A 108 -50.69 50.07 -11.03
CA SER A 108 -52.17 50.23 -10.96
C SER A 108 -52.87 49.06 -11.67
N GLN A 109 -53.74 48.22 -11.09
CA GLN A 109 -54.90 48.41 -10.22
C GLN A 109 -55.42 46.99 -9.77
N PRO A 110 -56.50 46.88 -8.95
CA PRO A 110 -56.74 45.78 -8.01
C PRO A 110 -57.91 44.81 -8.37
N TRP A 111 -58.22 43.91 -7.41
CA TRP A 111 -59.35 42.96 -7.26
C TRP A 111 -59.11 41.50 -7.73
N PRO A 112 -59.85 40.49 -7.21
CA PRO A 112 -60.04 40.16 -5.79
C PRO A 112 -59.96 38.66 -5.45
N LEU A 113 -59.99 38.38 -4.15
CA LEU A 113 -60.25 37.08 -3.51
C LEU A 113 -61.44 36.32 -4.12
N GLN A 114 -61.21 35.09 -4.60
CA GLN A 114 -62.18 33.98 -4.58
C GLN A 114 -61.44 32.63 -4.43
N HIS A 115 -61.66 31.95 -3.30
CA HIS A 115 -61.79 30.48 -3.26
C HIS A 115 -63.25 30.13 -3.68
N PRO A 116 -63.69 28.87 -3.88
CA PRO A 116 -63.04 27.55 -3.80
C PRO A 116 -63.40 26.59 -4.98
N HIS A 117 -62.88 25.34 -5.01
CA HIS A 117 -63.46 24.08 -5.56
C HIS A 117 -62.31 23.02 -5.66
N MET A 118 -62.22 21.94 -4.87
CA MET A 118 -62.93 20.64 -4.84
C MET A 118 -62.80 19.74 -6.10
N HIS A 119 -62.00 18.66 -5.92
CA HIS A 119 -61.92 17.35 -6.62
C HIS A 119 -61.30 17.24 -8.03
N PRO A 120 -60.83 16.06 -8.52
CA PRO A 120 -60.62 14.71 -7.90
C PRO A 120 -59.20 14.09 -8.14
N PRO A 121 -58.89 12.90 -7.58
CA PRO A 121 -57.62 12.19 -7.83
C PRO A 121 -57.70 11.27 -9.05
N TYR A 122 -56.69 11.34 -9.93
CA TYR A 122 -56.48 10.35 -10.99
C TYR A 122 -55.55 9.23 -10.52
N SER A 123 -56.10 8.02 -10.57
CA SER A 123 -55.45 6.72 -10.52
C SER A 123 -54.53 6.50 -11.72
N VAL A 124 -53.29 6.08 -11.48
CA VAL A 124 -52.36 5.57 -12.52
C VAL A 124 -52.20 4.06 -12.31
N GLN A 125 -52.62 3.29 -13.32
CA GLN A 125 -52.39 1.84 -13.44
C GLN A 125 -50.92 1.51 -13.74
N PRO A 126 -50.41 0.34 -13.31
CA PRO A 126 -49.08 -0.14 -13.66
C PRO A 126 -49.06 -0.83 -15.03
N ASN A 127 -47.96 -0.59 -15.75
CA ASN A 127 -47.67 -1.10 -17.08
C ASN A 127 -47.12 -2.54 -17.01
N LEU A 128 -47.57 -3.36 -17.97
CA LEU A 128 -47.19 -4.75 -18.20
C LEU A 128 -45.72 -4.86 -18.64
N GLN A 129 -45.00 -5.86 -18.13
CA GLN A 129 -43.75 -6.34 -18.72
C GLN A 129 -43.85 -7.84 -19.08
N PRO A 130 -43.15 -8.30 -20.13
CA PRO A 130 -43.39 -9.61 -20.75
C PRO A 130 -42.60 -10.72 -20.07
N GLN A 131 -43.27 -11.87 -19.87
CA GLN A 131 -42.63 -13.16 -19.61
C GLN A 131 -41.75 -13.57 -20.80
N TYR A 132 -40.51 -13.96 -20.51
CA TYR A 132 -39.70 -14.78 -21.40
C TYR A 132 -39.49 -16.15 -20.73
N ASP A 133 -40.00 -17.19 -21.40
CA ASP A 133 -39.69 -18.60 -21.14
C ASP A 133 -38.29 -18.93 -21.66
N ALA A 134 -37.48 -19.60 -20.84
CA ALA A 134 -36.31 -20.34 -21.29
C ALA A 134 -35.97 -21.48 -20.32
N SER A 135 -36.66 -22.61 -20.52
CA SER A 135 -36.26 -23.92 -20.01
C SER A 135 -35.30 -24.58 -21.01
N GLN A 136 -34.05 -24.85 -20.62
CA GLN A 136 -33.28 -25.99 -21.16
C GLN A 136 -32.35 -26.59 -20.10
N THR A 137 -32.67 -27.84 -19.77
CA THR A 137 -32.01 -28.77 -18.88
C THR A 137 -30.80 -29.41 -19.57
N ILE A 138 -29.61 -29.36 -18.98
CA ILE A 138 -28.49 -30.25 -19.34
C ILE A 138 -28.01 -30.95 -18.06
N GLN A 139 -28.23 -32.26 -18.02
CA GLN A 139 -27.76 -33.18 -16.99
C GLN A 139 -26.28 -33.53 -17.23
N GLY A 140 -25.49 -33.58 -16.16
CA GLY A 140 -24.11 -34.09 -16.16
C GLY A 140 -23.76 -34.70 -14.78
N PRO A 141 -22.90 -35.74 -14.73
CA PRO A 141 -23.05 -36.83 -13.77
C PRO A 141 -22.35 -36.65 -12.42
N SER A 142 -22.96 -37.26 -11.41
CA SER A 142 -22.56 -37.33 -10.01
C SER A 142 -21.30 -38.17 -9.80
N LEU A 143 -20.30 -37.64 -9.08
CA LEU A 143 -19.09 -38.34 -8.67
C LEU A 143 -19.23 -38.84 -7.23
N VAL A 144 -18.91 -40.11 -7.05
CA VAL A 144 -19.07 -40.94 -5.84
C VAL A 144 -18.07 -40.53 -4.77
N HIS A 145 -18.54 -40.23 -3.56
CA HIS A 145 -17.68 -40.03 -2.38
C HIS A 145 -17.57 -41.34 -1.58
N HIS A 146 -16.37 -41.91 -1.51
CA HIS A 146 -16.04 -43.01 -0.61
C HIS A 146 -15.65 -42.46 0.77
N SER A 147 -16.43 -42.84 1.78
CA SER A 147 -16.14 -42.60 3.18
C SER A 147 -15.32 -43.76 3.74
N SER A 148 -14.04 -43.52 4.07
CA SER A 148 -13.21 -44.50 4.77
C SER A 148 -13.13 -44.15 6.26
N HIS A 149 -13.83 -44.98 7.02
CA HIS A 149 -13.79 -45.16 8.46
C HIS A 149 -12.35 -45.47 8.91
N ARG A 150 -11.75 -44.65 9.79
CA ARG A 150 -10.48 -45.00 10.44
C ARG A 150 -10.67 -45.12 11.95
N GLN A 151 -10.56 -46.37 12.37
CA GLN A 151 -10.68 -46.94 13.69
C GLN A 151 -9.57 -46.43 14.62
N MET A 152 -9.93 -45.94 15.80
CA MET A 152 -8.99 -45.61 16.87
C MET A 152 -8.60 -46.90 17.62
N MET A 153 -7.29 -47.17 17.70
CA MET A 153 -6.71 -48.16 18.59
C MET A 153 -5.96 -47.43 19.71
N ALA A 154 -6.41 -47.66 20.93
CA ALA A 154 -5.73 -47.27 22.16
C ALA A 154 -4.73 -48.36 22.56
N MET A 155 -3.51 -47.97 22.91
CA MET A 155 -2.53 -48.74 23.70
C MET A 155 -1.71 -47.71 24.47
N ALA A 156 -1.88 -47.60 25.78
CA ALA A 156 -1.16 -48.34 26.84
C ALA A 156 0.23 -47.74 27.13
N SER A 157 0.36 -47.11 28.30
CA SER A 157 1.62 -46.79 29.00
C SER A 157 2.43 -48.06 29.26
N PRO A 158 3.76 -47.98 29.55
CA PRO A 158 4.21 -48.06 30.96
C PRO A 158 5.59 -47.33 31.20
N PRO A 159 6.41 -47.58 32.26
CA PRO A 159 6.90 -46.53 33.18
C PRO A 159 8.44 -46.53 33.42
N GLU A 160 8.90 -45.88 34.51
CA GLU A 160 10.25 -45.87 35.16
C GLU A 160 11.32 -44.94 34.55
N ALA A 161 11.83 -43.89 35.24
CA ALA A 161 12.78 -43.85 36.39
C ALA A 161 14.10 -44.59 36.04
N VAL A 162 15.32 -44.02 36.00
CA VAL A 162 16.15 -43.32 37.03
C VAL A 162 17.33 -42.55 36.30
N PRO A 163 18.46 -42.14 36.92
CA PRO A 163 18.88 -40.76 37.23
C PRO A 163 19.94 -40.13 36.28
N HIS A 164 20.04 -38.79 36.28
CA HIS A 164 21.16 -38.06 35.68
C HIS A 164 22.29 -37.78 36.69
N PRO A 165 23.56 -38.04 36.35
CA PRO A 165 24.70 -37.59 37.13
C PRO A 165 25.14 -36.17 36.72
N THR A 166 25.45 -35.38 37.73
CA THR A 166 26.25 -34.16 37.71
C THR A 166 27.54 -34.33 36.91
N PHE A 167 27.76 -33.49 35.90
CA PHE A 167 29.08 -33.30 35.30
C PHE A 167 29.62 -31.90 35.56
N ARG A 168 30.87 -31.94 36.00
CA ARG A 168 31.73 -30.93 36.60
C ARG A 168 32.41 -30.13 35.49
N ALA A 169 32.48 -28.81 35.64
CA ALA A 169 33.26 -27.93 34.79
C ALA A 169 34.77 -28.24 34.89
N PRO A 170 35.54 -28.15 33.79
CA PRO A 170 36.98 -27.98 33.86
C PRO A 170 37.35 -26.50 33.71
N GLN A 171 37.98 -25.96 34.75
CA GLN A 171 38.89 -24.83 34.61
C GLN A 171 40.12 -25.30 33.83
N HIS A 172 40.56 -24.52 32.84
CA HIS A 172 41.94 -24.55 32.38
C HIS A 172 42.49 -23.14 32.20
N SER A 173 43.55 -22.92 32.96
CA SER A 173 44.47 -21.81 32.95
C SER A 173 45.46 -21.89 31.78
N HIS A 174 45.83 -20.71 31.28
CA HIS A 174 47.13 -20.30 30.73
C HIS A 174 47.70 -21.04 29.49
N VAL A 175 48.07 -20.27 28.46
CA VAL A 175 49.46 -20.11 27.97
C VAL A 175 49.45 -19.04 26.86
N GLN A 176 50.32 -18.04 27.03
CA GLN A 176 50.71 -17.08 26.00
C GLN A 176 51.46 -17.80 24.88
N ASN A 177 51.14 -17.51 23.62
CA ASN A 177 52.12 -17.62 22.54
C ASN A 177 51.83 -16.57 21.48
N ALA A 178 52.69 -15.55 21.47
CA ALA A 178 52.92 -14.67 20.33
C ALA A 178 53.53 -15.50 19.20
N HIS A 179 53.10 -15.32 17.95
CA HIS A 179 53.93 -15.42 16.74
C HIS A 179 53.23 -14.58 15.65
N GLY A 180 53.97 -13.60 15.14
CA GLY A 180 53.53 -12.72 14.07
C GLY A 180 53.62 -13.42 12.72
N ILE A 181 52.64 -13.16 11.86
CA ILE A 181 52.73 -13.41 10.42
C ILE A 181 52.29 -12.12 9.73
N THR A 182 53.28 -11.44 9.16
CA THR A 182 53.14 -10.31 8.25
C THR A 182 52.57 -10.79 6.92
N HIS A 183 51.38 -10.31 6.53
CA HIS A 183 50.88 -10.47 5.16
C HIS A 183 51.10 -9.21 4.34
N ALA A 184 51.75 -9.41 3.19
CA ALA A 184 52.16 -8.40 2.25
C ALA A 184 50.97 -7.77 1.51
N HIS A 185 51.00 -6.44 1.38
CA HIS A 185 50.17 -5.66 0.49
C HIS A 185 50.62 -5.85 -0.96
N HIS A 186 49.75 -6.40 -1.81
CA HIS A 186 49.90 -6.30 -3.27
C HIS A 186 49.13 -5.06 -3.78
N THR A 187 49.89 -3.99 -4.00
CA THR A 187 49.48 -2.78 -4.69
C THR A 187 49.50 -3.04 -6.20
N TYR A 188 48.33 -3.08 -6.84
CA TYR A 188 48.22 -2.99 -8.29
C TYR A 188 48.10 -1.52 -8.70
N HIS A 189 49.20 -0.95 -9.19
CA HIS A 189 49.20 0.29 -9.95
C HIS A 189 48.80 -0.01 -11.40
N ALA A 190 47.62 0.46 -11.83
CA ALA A 190 47.25 0.51 -13.23
C ALA A 190 47.54 1.92 -13.78
N HIS A 191 48.40 1.97 -14.80
CA HIS A 191 48.69 3.13 -15.63
C HIS A 191 47.42 3.61 -16.37
N ILE A 192 47.10 4.90 -16.27
CA ILE A 192 46.14 5.58 -17.15
C ILE A 192 46.92 6.58 -18.00
N GLY A 193 46.92 6.35 -19.33
CA GLY A 193 47.26 7.35 -20.34
C GLY A 193 45.99 8.00 -20.89
N PRO A 194 46.06 9.24 -21.42
CA PRO A 194 44.88 10.02 -21.74
C PRO A 194 44.38 9.74 -23.15
N THR A 195 43.08 9.52 -23.31
CA THR A 195 42.39 9.62 -24.59
C THR A 195 41.28 10.66 -24.50
N ASP A 196 41.52 11.78 -25.17
CA ASP A 196 40.52 12.78 -25.50
C ASP A 196 39.44 12.16 -26.38
N ALA A 197 38.21 12.10 -25.88
CA ALA A 197 37.02 11.91 -26.69
C ALA A 197 35.85 12.66 -26.04
N ALA A 198 35.42 13.72 -26.74
CA ALA A 198 34.27 14.53 -26.39
C ALA A 198 33.00 13.66 -26.27
N TYR A 199 32.51 13.49 -25.05
CA TYR A 199 31.21 12.91 -24.76
C TYR A 199 30.18 14.02 -24.56
N THR A 200 29.26 14.13 -25.51
CA THR A 200 27.97 14.83 -25.35
C THR A 200 27.16 14.16 -24.24
N ALA A 201 26.78 14.95 -23.23
CA ALA A 201 26.01 14.53 -22.07
C ALA A 201 24.60 14.04 -22.48
N PRO A 202 24.10 12.92 -21.94
CA PRO A 202 22.70 12.54 -22.11
C PRO A 202 21.83 13.32 -21.12
N GLU A 203 20.67 13.76 -21.60
CA GLU A 203 19.58 14.38 -20.85
C GLU A 203 19.31 13.68 -19.51
N GLN A 204 19.40 14.45 -18.42
CA GLN A 204 18.94 14.06 -17.10
C GLN A 204 17.42 13.89 -17.11
N GLN A 205 16.95 12.65 -17.11
CA GLN A 205 15.56 12.32 -16.83
C GLN A 205 15.27 12.62 -15.35
N TYR A 206 14.51 13.68 -15.09
CA TYR A 206 13.91 13.96 -13.80
C TYR A 206 12.98 12.79 -13.42
N LEU A 207 13.36 12.02 -12.39
CA LEU A 207 12.52 10.99 -11.80
C LEU A 207 11.59 11.64 -10.76
N ASP A 208 10.28 11.51 -11.00
CA ASP A 208 9.23 12.06 -10.14
C ASP A 208 8.95 11.08 -8.97
N GLY A 209 9.40 11.46 -7.77
CA GLY A 209 9.33 10.64 -6.54
C GLY A 209 7.93 10.46 -5.94
N TYR A 210 6.92 11.16 -6.47
CA TYR A 210 5.54 11.16 -5.95
C TYR A 210 4.82 9.79 -6.02
N SER A 211 5.31 8.82 -6.79
CA SER A 211 4.58 7.57 -7.03
C SER A 211 4.78 6.47 -5.97
N ALA A 212 5.74 6.63 -5.05
CA ALA A 212 6.07 5.57 -4.09
C ALA A 212 5.04 5.44 -2.95
N GLY A 213 4.46 6.54 -2.46
CA GLY A 213 3.42 6.52 -1.42
C GLY A 213 2.01 6.35 -1.98
N ALA A 214 1.69 6.98 -3.11
CA ALA A 214 0.39 6.86 -3.78
C ALA A 214 -0.03 5.41 -4.12
N ARG A 215 0.93 4.50 -4.36
CA ARG A 215 0.65 3.07 -4.62
C ARG A 215 0.15 2.30 -3.39
N LEU A 216 0.34 2.84 -2.18
CA LEU A 216 -0.23 2.31 -0.93
C LEU A 216 -1.59 2.95 -0.59
N GLN A 217 -1.94 4.07 -1.24
CA GLN A 217 -3.07 4.94 -0.88
C GLN A 217 -4.39 4.66 -1.61
N GLY A 218 -4.56 3.47 -2.19
CA GLY A 218 -5.86 3.12 -2.74
C GLY A 218 -6.95 3.21 -1.64
N LEU A 219 -7.90 4.14 -1.81
CA LEU A 219 -9.28 4.08 -1.33
C LEU A 219 -9.61 4.73 0.03
N PHE A 220 -9.39 6.05 0.13
CA PHE A 220 -10.27 6.89 0.94
C PHE A 220 -10.90 7.97 0.05
N GLU A 221 -12.21 7.85 -0.17
CA GLU A 221 -13.03 9.06 -0.12
C GLU A 221 -13.03 9.54 1.33
N PRO A 222 -12.86 10.85 1.60
CA PRO A 222 -13.09 11.37 2.94
C PRO A 222 -14.52 11.00 3.33
N LEU A 223 -14.68 10.28 4.45
CA LEU A 223 -15.98 10.13 5.09
C LEU A 223 -16.58 11.54 5.23
N PRO A 224 -17.79 11.83 4.72
CA PRO A 224 -18.44 13.09 4.99
C PRO A 224 -18.48 13.26 6.50
N GLU A 225 -18.01 14.41 7.00
CA GLU A 225 -17.94 14.74 8.43
C GLU A 225 -19.23 14.28 9.12
N LEU A 226 -19.13 13.19 9.89
CA LEU A 226 -20.18 12.78 10.79
C LEU A 226 -20.32 13.91 11.81
N ARG A 227 -21.35 14.72 11.59
CA ARG A 227 -21.79 15.83 12.42
C ARG A 227 -21.64 15.40 13.88
N ARG A 228 -20.72 16.05 14.60
CA ARG A 228 -20.46 15.81 16.02
C ARG A 228 -21.81 15.77 16.76
N PRO A 229 -22.14 14.69 17.50
CA PRO A 229 -23.29 14.70 18.38
C PRO A 229 -23.05 15.80 19.43
N SER A 230 -23.96 16.77 19.50
CA SER A 230 -23.99 17.71 20.62
C SER A 230 -24.17 16.92 21.90
N LEU A 231 -23.33 17.19 22.90
CA LEU A 231 -23.35 16.61 24.26
C LEU A 231 -24.56 17.05 25.10
N GLN A 232 -25.76 17.05 24.52
CA GLN A 232 -27.02 17.36 25.21
C GLN A 232 -28.16 16.52 24.62
N ALA A 233 -28.35 15.31 25.15
CA ALA A 233 -29.67 14.70 25.38
C ALA A 233 -29.50 13.30 25.99
N ILE A 234 -29.73 13.25 27.29
CA ILE A 234 -29.92 12.04 28.09
C ILE A 234 -31.39 11.59 27.94
N ASN A 235 -31.63 10.27 27.98
CA ASN A 235 -32.91 9.57 28.21
C ASN A 235 -34.00 9.56 27.11
N ALA A 236 -34.28 8.38 26.57
CA ALA A 236 -35.61 7.74 26.60
C ALA A 236 -35.55 6.27 26.11
N GLN A 237 -36.29 5.40 26.79
CA GLN A 237 -36.43 3.96 26.54
C GLN A 237 -37.59 3.62 25.56
N ARG A 238 -37.46 2.45 24.88
CA ARG A 238 -38.51 1.50 24.36
C ARG A 238 -39.32 1.87 23.09
N PRO A 239 -40.06 0.92 22.45
CA PRO A 239 -39.84 -0.53 22.22
C PRO A 239 -40.19 -1.05 20.78
N LEU A 240 -39.75 -2.30 20.49
CA LEU A 240 -40.32 -3.35 19.60
C LEU A 240 -41.17 -2.99 18.36
N HIS A 241 -40.69 -3.40 17.17
CA HIS A 241 -41.55 -3.91 16.09
C HIS A 241 -40.98 -5.17 15.44
N GLN A 242 -41.79 -6.23 15.47
CA GLN A 242 -41.67 -7.47 14.71
C GLN A 242 -42.06 -7.22 13.26
N THR A 243 -41.32 -7.79 12.31
CA THR A 243 -41.81 -7.94 10.94
C THR A 243 -41.70 -9.40 10.54
N ILE A 244 -42.87 -9.97 10.21
CA ILE A 244 -43.11 -11.29 9.65
C ILE A 244 -42.65 -11.27 8.19
N ILE A 245 -41.80 -12.20 7.78
CA ILE A 245 -41.55 -12.49 6.35
C ILE A 245 -41.67 -13.99 6.16
N ASN A 246 -42.61 -14.38 5.29
CA ASN A 246 -42.86 -15.74 4.85
C ASN A 246 -41.75 -16.24 3.92
N SER A 247 -41.58 -17.55 4.00
CA SER A 247 -40.65 -18.45 3.32
C SER A 247 -40.89 -18.59 1.81
N ASP A 248 -39.82 -18.85 1.06
CA ASP A 248 -39.63 -20.10 0.29
C ASP A 248 -38.42 -19.98 -0.66
N GLU A 249 -37.22 -20.29 -0.15
CA GLU A 249 -36.05 -20.69 -0.94
C GLU A 249 -35.18 -21.62 -0.06
N PRO A 250 -34.69 -22.77 -0.56
CA PRO A 250 -33.94 -23.71 0.26
C PRO A 250 -32.51 -23.16 0.50
N PRO A 251 -32.09 -22.94 1.76
CA PRO A 251 -30.77 -22.40 2.03
C PRO A 251 -29.71 -23.47 1.81
N LEU A 252 -28.67 -23.11 1.05
CA LEU A 252 -27.34 -23.69 1.27
C LEU A 252 -27.04 -23.51 2.77
N ALA A 253 -26.86 -24.63 3.46
CA ALA A 253 -26.56 -24.67 4.88
C ALA A 253 -25.17 -24.09 5.16
N ASP A 254 -25.05 -22.78 5.05
CA ASP A 254 -24.12 -22.04 5.88
C ASP A 254 -24.67 -22.13 7.29
N THR A 255 -23.88 -22.75 8.17
CA THR A 255 -24.02 -22.63 9.61
C THR A 255 -23.85 -21.16 9.95
N VAL A 256 -24.92 -20.38 9.80
CA VAL A 256 -25.02 -19.03 10.33
C VAL A 256 -25.01 -19.23 11.83
N ILE A 257 -23.80 -19.21 12.39
CA ILE A 257 -23.59 -19.04 13.82
C ILE A 257 -24.27 -17.71 14.14
N THR A 258 -25.51 -17.78 14.63
CA THR A 258 -26.26 -16.72 15.29
C THR A 258 -25.58 -16.41 16.62
N GLY A 259 -24.29 -16.12 16.57
CA GLY A 259 -23.55 -15.56 17.67
C GLY A 259 -24.07 -14.15 17.90
N ASP A 260 -24.38 -13.85 19.15
CA ASP A 260 -24.81 -12.53 19.59
C ASP A 260 -23.88 -11.46 18.96
N PRO A 261 -24.42 -10.51 18.18
CA PRO A 261 -23.61 -9.46 17.55
C PRO A 261 -22.81 -8.64 18.57
N ALA A 262 -23.23 -8.59 19.84
CA ALA A 262 -22.46 -7.98 20.92
C ALA A 262 -21.14 -8.73 21.19
N TYR A 263 -21.17 -10.07 21.13
CA TYR A 263 -20.01 -10.93 21.45
C TYR A 263 -18.93 -10.87 20.37
N ALA A 264 -19.32 -10.92 19.09
CA ALA A 264 -18.38 -10.83 17.97
C ALA A 264 -17.65 -9.47 17.91
N GLY A 265 -18.24 -8.44 18.52
CA GLY A 265 -17.59 -7.14 18.67
C GLY A 265 -16.48 -7.11 19.71
N TYR A 266 -16.58 -7.92 20.76
CA TYR A 266 -15.57 -7.98 21.84
C TYR A 266 -14.29 -8.66 21.36
N GLU A 267 -14.40 -9.77 20.64
CA GLU A 267 -13.24 -10.50 20.09
C GLU A 267 -12.40 -9.60 19.16
N PHE A 268 -13.07 -8.81 18.32
CA PHE A 268 -12.39 -7.85 17.45
C PHE A 268 -11.60 -6.81 18.24
N GLU A 269 -12.21 -6.16 19.25
CA GLU A 269 -11.51 -5.14 20.05
C GLU A 269 -10.33 -5.72 20.84
N MET A 270 -10.50 -6.92 21.41
CA MET A 270 -9.43 -7.61 22.13
C MET A 270 -8.26 -7.89 21.19
N LYS A 271 -8.52 -8.40 19.97
CA LYS A 271 -7.47 -8.68 18.98
C LYS A 271 -6.83 -7.41 18.44
N VAL A 272 -7.60 -6.37 18.19
CA VAL A 272 -7.08 -5.05 17.79
C VAL A 272 -6.14 -4.50 18.87
N GLY A 273 -6.50 -4.59 20.15
CA GLY A 273 -5.65 -4.15 21.25
C GLY A 273 -4.33 -4.93 21.34
N GLU A 274 -4.40 -6.26 21.19
CA GLU A 274 -3.22 -7.14 21.12
C GLU A 274 -2.29 -6.74 19.97
N LEU A 275 -2.83 -6.59 18.76
CA LEU A 275 -2.07 -6.19 17.58
C LEU A 275 -1.47 -4.78 17.71
N ALA A 276 -2.20 -3.83 18.29
CA ALA A 276 -1.72 -2.47 18.53
C ALA A 276 -0.50 -2.46 19.46
N SER A 277 -0.53 -3.22 20.55
CA SER A 277 0.60 -3.34 21.48
C SER A 277 1.87 -3.88 20.80
N ARG A 278 1.70 -4.81 19.86
CA ARG A 278 2.81 -5.40 19.10
C ARG A 278 3.38 -4.45 18.06
N PHE A 279 2.54 -3.66 17.38
CA PHE A 279 3.01 -2.58 16.51
C PHE A 279 3.86 -1.58 17.29
N GLN A 280 3.38 -1.12 18.45
CA GLN A 280 4.14 -0.20 19.32
C GLN A 280 5.51 -0.79 19.70
N LYS A 281 5.56 -2.07 20.07
CA LYS A 281 6.82 -2.76 20.39
C LYS A 281 7.79 -2.79 19.19
N ILE A 282 7.29 -3.09 17.98
CA ILE A 282 8.11 -3.12 16.76
C ILE A 282 8.68 -1.74 16.46
N TRP A 283 7.85 -0.69 16.54
CA TRP A 283 8.30 0.69 16.31
C TRP A 283 9.33 1.15 17.34
N ALA A 284 9.10 0.87 18.63
CA ALA A 284 10.09 1.13 19.68
C ALA A 284 11.41 0.39 19.44
N SER A 285 11.36 -0.85 18.95
CA SER A 285 12.55 -1.65 18.64
C SER A 285 13.32 -1.09 17.43
N SER A 286 12.59 -0.62 16.40
CA SER A 286 13.19 0.04 15.23
C SER A 286 13.89 1.34 15.59
N GLU A 287 13.28 2.13 16.49
CA GLU A 287 13.83 3.38 16.99
C GLU A 287 15.05 3.12 17.88
N HIS A 288 14.99 2.11 18.75
CA HIS A 288 16.13 1.70 19.56
C HIS A 288 17.33 1.28 18.70
N PHE A 289 17.10 0.47 17.66
CA PHE A 289 18.12 0.11 16.68
C PHE A 289 18.72 1.36 16.04
N ALA A 290 17.87 2.27 15.56
CA ALA A 290 18.32 3.47 14.89
C ALA A 290 19.11 4.42 15.80
N ASN A 291 18.72 4.58 17.06
CA ASN A 291 19.45 5.37 18.05
C ASN A 291 20.83 4.77 18.38
N THR A 292 20.95 3.44 18.32
CA THR A 292 22.19 2.75 18.66
C THR A 292 23.18 2.73 17.48
N TYR A 293 22.71 2.60 16.24
CA TYR A 293 23.57 2.40 15.06
C TYR A 293 23.46 3.46 13.96
N GLY A 294 22.44 4.31 13.97
CA GLY A 294 22.13 5.28 12.91
C GLY A 294 22.93 6.60 12.97
N ALA A 295 23.89 6.72 13.89
CA ALA A 295 24.64 7.94 14.11
C ALA A 295 25.94 7.99 13.27
N SER A 296 25.88 7.98 11.94
CA SER A 296 27.09 8.32 11.14
C SER A 296 27.53 9.75 11.48
N GLY A 297 28.83 10.06 11.44
CA GLY A 297 29.36 11.42 11.64
C GLY A 297 29.42 12.24 10.35
N GLU A 298 29.39 11.59 9.19
CA GLU A 298 29.58 12.27 7.91
C GLU A 298 28.28 12.91 7.39
N PRO A 299 28.36 14.12 6.79
CA PRO A 299 27.20 14.73 6.16
C PRO A 299 26.69 13.90 4.97
N LEU A 300 25.46 13.42 5.06
CA LEU A 300 24.82 12.65 4.01
C LEU A 300 24.11 13.58 3.03
N HIS A 301 24.32 13.34 1.74
CA HIS A 301 23.67 14.07 0.65
C HIS A 301 22.77 13.12 -0.15
N PRO A 302 21.47 13.42 -0.34
CA PRO A 302 20.54 12.54 -1.05
C PRO A 302 21.02 12.15 -2.44
N ARG A 303 21.77 13.03 -3.12
CA ARG A 303 22.33 12.76 -4.46
C ARG A 303 23.25 11.54 -4.50
N HIS A 304 23.99 11.26 -3.43
CA HIS A 304 24.95 10.15 -3.38
C HIS A 304 24.33 8.82 -2.91
N LEU A 305 23.08 8.84 -2.44
CA LEU A 305 22.39 7.63 -1.99
C LEU A 305 21.96 6.79 -3.19
N ALA A 306 21.96 5.47 -3.03
CA ALA A 306 21.41 4.57 -4.05
C ALA A 306 19.90 4.81 -4.25
N THR A 307 19.41 4.69 -5.48
CA THR A 307 17.97 4.90 -5.82
C THR A 307 17.06 4.07 -4.93
N ARG A 308 17.38 2.79 -4.72
CA ARG A 308 16.61 1.89 -3.84
C ARG A 308 16.48 2.44 -2.41
N LEU A 309 17.53 3.07 -1.87
CA LEU A 309 17.49 3.66 -0.54
C LEU A 309 16.62 4.92 -0.53
N LYS A 310 16.74 5.79 -1.53
CA LYS A 310 15.88 6.99 -1.65
C LYS A 310 14.40 6.65 -1.68
N ASP A 311 14.03 5.59 -2.41
CA ASP A 311 12.66 5.10 -2.49
C ASP A 311 12.11 4.69 -1.11
N HIS A 312 12.94 4.06 -0.25
CA HIS A 312 12.53 3.65 1.10
C HIS A 312 12.58 4.78 2.11
N MET A 313 13.39 5.81 1.85
CA MET A 313 13.39 7.04 2.64
C MET A 313 12.20 7.93 2.30
N MET A 314 11.45 7.63 1.24
CA MET A 314 10.42 8.49 0.67
C MET A 314 10.95 9.92 0.47
N ILE A 315 12.17 10.03 -0.07
CA ILE A 315 12.75 11.33 -0.40
C ILE A 315 12.07 11.82 -1.67
N ASP A 316 11.30 12.90 -1.52
CA ASP A 316 10.69 13.62 -2.63
C ASP A 316 11.77 14.33 -3.48
N ALA A 317 11.40 14.86 -4.64
CA ALA A 317 12.28 15.60 -5.54
C ALA A 317 12.99 16.78 -4.84
N ARG A 318 12.39 17.33 -3.78
CA ARG A 318 12.97 18.37 -2.92
C ARG A 318 13.98 17.78 -1.93
N ALA A 319 15.15 17.41 -2.46
CA ALA A 319 16.27 16.84 -1.71
C ALA A 319 16.71 17.69 -0.50
N GLU A 320 16.47 19.00 -0.51
CA GLU A 320 16.88 19.95 0.55
C GLU A 320 16.25 19.63 1.92
N VAL A 321 14.96 19.29 1.96
CA VAL A 321 14.27 18.94 3.22
C VAL A 321 14.91 17.69 3.83
N ALA A 322 15.18 16.67 3.00
CA ALA A 322 15.83 15.46 3.44
C ALA A 322 17.26 15.72 3.95
N VAL A 323 18.03 16.61 3.31
CA VAL A 323 19.37 17.01 3.78
C VAL A 323 19.31 17.55 5.21
N GLN A 324 18.33 18.39 5.55
CA GLN A 324 18.25 19.00 6.88
C GLN A 324 18.01 17.96 7.97
N PHE A 325 17.06 17.04 7.77
CA PHE A 325 16.80 15.98 8.73
C PHE A 325 17.92 14.92 8.78
N MET A 326 18.47 14.52 7.63
CA MET A 326 19.56 13.55 7.57
C MET A 326 20.86 14.06 8.19
N ASN A 327 21.04 15.38 8.33
CA ASN A 327 22.25 15.96 8.92
C ASN A 327 21.99 16.59 10.30
N ASN A 328 20.78 16.47 10.82
CA ASN A 328 20.47 16.83 12.19
C ASN A 328 20.74 15.64 13.12
N ALA A 329 21.52 15.84 14.19
CA ALA A 329 21.93 14.76 15.10
C ALA A 329 20.74 14.06 15.80
N VAL A 330 19.65 14.78 16.06
CA VAL A 330 18.45 14.24 16.74
C VAL A 330 17.54 13.53 15.74
N ALA A 331 17.36 14.09 14.55
CA ALA A 331 16.43 13.53 13.56
C ALA A 331 17.03 12.44 12.66
N ARG A 332 18.37 12.38 12.53
CA ARG A 332 19.06 11.35 11.72
C ARG A 332 18.69 9.92 12.13
N PRO A 333 18.73 9.53 13.43
CA PRO A 333 18.25 8.21 13.86
C PRO A 333 16.80 7.96 13.43
N LEU A 334 15.92 8.95 13.54
CA LEU A 334 14.52 8.79 13.14
C LEU A 334 14.35 8.57 11.63
N TYR A 335 15.26 9.09 10.80
CA TYR A 335 15.30 8.75 9.37
C TYR A 335 15.71 7.28 9.13
N VAL A 336 16.65 6.75 9.92
CA VAL A 336 17.01 5.32 9.86
C VAL A 336 15.82 4.46 10.28
N ALA A 337 15.14 4.83 11.37
CA ALA A 337 13.92 4.16 11.81
C ALA A 337 12.81 4.22 10.73
N LYS A 338 12.63 5.37 10.07
CA LYS A 338 11.71 5.52 8.93
C LYS A 338 11.98 4.49 7.83
N VAL A 339 13.24 4.34 7.40
CA VAL A 339 13.61 3.38 6.35
C VAL A 339 13.29 1.95 6.77
N VAL A 340 13.62 1.59 8.02
CA VAL A 340 13.25 0.29 8.60
C VAL A 340 11.74 0.10 8.54
N ASN A 341 10.96 1.03 9.11
CA ASN A 341 9.51 0.92 9.21
C ASN A 341 8.84 0.84 7.85
N PHE A 342 9.30 1.63 6.88
CA PHE A 342 8.77 1.61 5.52
C PHE A 342 9.08 0.29 4.82
N TYR A 343 10.30 -0.24 4.96
CA TYR A 343 10.66 -1.57 4.46
C TYR A 343 9.79 -2.67 5.08
N LEU A 344 9.61 -2.67 6.40
CA LEU A 344 8.76 -3.65 7.10
C LEU A 344 7.32 -3.62 6.55
N CYS A 345 6.78 -2.44 6.29
CA CYS A 345 5.43 -2.29 5.73
C CYS A 345 5.33 -2.70 4.27
N LYS A 346 6.35 -2.37 3.48
CA LYS A 346 6.37 -2.59 2.04
C LYS A 346 6.71 -4.04 1.68
N ASP A 347 7.58 -4.69 2.42
CA ASP A 347 8.15 -5.98 2.02
C ASP A 347 7.72 -7.14 2.94
N ILE A 348 7.19 -6.88 4.15
CA ILE A 348 6.80 -7.94 5.10
C ILE A 348 5.30 -7.89 5.47
N LEU A 349 4.77 -6.72 5.85
CA LEU A 349 3.39 -6.56 6.34
C LEU A 349 2.34 -6.57 5.21
N LYS A 350 2.42 -7.57 4.31
CA LYS A 350 1.45 -7.81 3.23
C LYS A 350 1.05 -9.27 3.23
N TYR A 351 -0.25 -9.54 3.12
CA TYR A 351 -0.75 -10.92 3.09
C TYR A 351 -0.23 -11.72 1.87
N THR A 352 0.19 -11.04 0.80
CA THR A 352 0.84 -11.70 -0.36
C THR A 352 2.31 -12.01 -0.15
N GLU A 353 2.96 -11.42 0.85
CA GLU A 353 4.40 -11.60 1.09
C GLU A 353 4.68 -12.51 2.28
N VAL A 354 3.78 -12.55 3.28
CA VAL A 354 3.99 -13.23 4.57
C VAL A 354 4.26 -14.75 4.46
N VAL A 355 3.70 -15.40 3.44
CA VAL A 355 3.90 -16.83 3.14
C VAL A 355 4.40 -17.06 1.71
N ARG A 356 4.89 -16.01 1.06
CA ARG A 356 5.29 -16.07 -0.36
C ARG A 356 6.44 -17.03 -0.59
N ALA A 357 6.35 -17.79 -1.67
CA ALA A 357 7.31 -18.80 -2.08
C ALA A 357 7.50 -19.94 -1.08
N PHE A 358 6.62 -20.07 -0.09
CA PHE A 358 6.58 -21.25 0.77
C PHE A 358 5.95 -22.44 0.03
N ASP A 359 4.77 -22.23 -0.56
CA ASP A 359 4.03 -23.24 -1.29
C ASP A 359 3.31 -22.59 -2.48
N GLN A 360 3.60 -23.10 -3.68
CA GLN A 360 3.10 -22.52 -4.93
C GLN A 360 1.57 -22.57 -5.05
N ALA A 361 0.92 -23.60 -4.49
CA ALA A 361 -0.53 -23.72 -4.54
C ALA A 361 -1.19 -22.68 -3.61
N ILE A 362 -0.63 -22.50 -2.40
CA ILE A 362 -1.07 -21.46 -1.45
C ILE A 362 -0.90 -20.07 -2.07
N ASP A 363 0.25 -19.79 -2.68
CA ASP A 363 0.53 -18.51 -3.35
C ASP A 363 -0.45 -18.22 -4.50
N ALA A 364 -0.73 -19.24 -5.32
CA ALA A 364 -1.67 -19.12 -6.43
C ALA A 364 -3.10 -18.82 -5.93
N GLU A 365 -3.54 -19.50 -4.86
CA GLU A 365 -4.84 -19.29 -4.24
C GLU A 365 -4.96 -17.87 -3.66
N ILE A 366 -3.98 -17.43 -2.85
CA ILE A 366 -3.95 -16.07 -2.27
C ILE A 366 -3.97 -15.01 -3.39
N THR A 367 -3.20 -15.23 -4.46
CA THR A 367 -3.15 -14.32 -5.60
C THR A 367 -4.48 -14.27 -6.35
N ASN A 368 -5.17 -15.40 -6.51
CA ASN A 368 -6.49 -15.47 -7.13
C ASN A 368 -7.54 -14.73 -6.27
N LEU A 369 -7.58 -15.00 -4.97
CA LEU A 369 -8.49 -14.34 -4.03
C LEU A 369 -8.25 -12.82 -3.99
N LYS A 370 -6.98 -12.38 -3.99
CA LYS A 370 -6.62 -10.96 -4.08
C LYS A 370 -7.20 -10.28 -5.32
N LYS A 371 -7.10 -10.92 -6.49
CA LYS A 371 -7.59 -10.34 -7.75
C LYS A 371 -9.10 -10.07 -7.72
N LYS A 372 -9.85 -10.79 -6.86
CA LYS A 372 -11.29 -10.62 -6.65
C LYS A 372 -11.62 -9.49 -5.68
N ILE A 373 -10.64 -8.98 -4.92
CA ILE A 373 -10.80 -7.84 -4.01
C ILE A 373 -10.48 -6.56 -4.79
N SER A 374 -11.52 -5.81 -5.13
CA SER A 374 -11.47 -4.46 -5.72
C SER A 374 -12.03 -3.42 -4.76
N HIS A 375 -11.97 -2.14 -5.14
CA HIS A 375 -12.65 -1.05 -4.43
C HIS A 375 -14.16 -1.27 -4.33
N ASP A 376 -14.76 -1.75 -5.42
CA ASP A 376 -16.20 -1.89 -5.55
C ASP A 376 -16.72 -3.22 -4.97
N THR A 377 -15.82 -4.04 -4.40
CA THR A 377 -16.21 -5.31 -3.78
C THR A 377 -17.06 -5.03 -2.53
N PRO A 378 -18.31 -5.53 -2.46
CA PRO A 378 -19.16 -5.33 -1.28
C PRO A 378 -18.48 -5.81 -0.01
N GLY A 379 -18.69 -5.12 1.12
CA GLY A 379 -18.02 -5.41 2.39
C GLY A 379 -18.16 -6.86 2.84
N SER A 380 -19.37 -7.44 2.69
CA SER A 380 -19.64 -8.86 3.00
C SER A 380 -18.82 -9.81 2.14
N VAL A 381 -18.77 -9.61 0.82
CA VAL A 381 -17.96 -10.40 -0.12
C VAL A 381 -16.47 -10.25 0.20
N LYS A 382 -16.03 -9.02 0.48
CA LYS A 382 -14.64 -8.74 0.87
C LYS A 382 -14.25 -9.46 2.16
N TYR A 383 -15.14 -9.50 3.15
CA TYR A 383 -14.93 -10.27 4.38
C TYR A 383 -14.76 -11.77 4.11
N LEU A 384 -15.59 -12.36 3.24
CA LEU A 384 -15.47 -13.77 2.84
C LEU A 384 -14.14 -14.05 2.13
N LEU A 385 -13.73 -13.17 1.20
CA LEU A 385 -12.44 -13.31 0.49
C LEU A 385 -11.24 -13.18 1.44
N LEU A 386 -11.28 -12.23 2.39
CA LEU A 386 -10.24 -12.09 3.41
C LEU A 386 -10.22 -13.30 4.36
N GLY A 387 -11.38 -13.88 4.70
CA GLY A 387 -11.45 -15.13 5.46
C GLY A 387 -10.85 -16.32 4.71
N ALA A 388 -11.05 -16.41 3.40
CA ALA A 388 -10.42 -17.43 2.58
C ALA A 388 -8.90 -17.26 2.51
N ILE A 389 -8.39 -16.03 2.40
CA ILE A 389 -6.95 -15.74 2.49
C ILE A 389 -6.40 -16.14 3.86
N ALA A 390 -7.11 -15.79 4.94
CA ALA A 390 -6.70 -16.14 6.29
C ALA A 390 -6.59 -17.66 6.49
N LYS A 391 -7.53 -18.43 5.93
CA LYS A 391 -7.47 -19.89 5.93
C LYS A 391 -6.21 -20.40 5.23
N GLN A 392 -5.82 -19.82 4.09
CA GLN A 392 -4.59 -20.19 3.39
C GLN A 392 -3.33 -19.92 4.22
N VAL A 393 -3.28 -18.79 4.94
CA VAL A 393 -2.17 -18.49 5.86
C VAL A 393 -2.12 -19.50 7.01
N VAL A 394 -3.26 -19.88 7.60
CA VAL A 394 -3.33 -20.91 8.65
C VAL A 394 -2.87 -22.28 8.12
N THR A 395 -3.34 -22.68 6.93
CA THR A 395 -2.90 -23.93 6.28
C THR A 395 -1.40 -23.94 6.01
N ALA A 396 -0.79 -22.80 5.65
CA ALA A 396 0.66 -22.69 5.52
C ALA A 396 1.36 -22.96 6.86
N ARG A 397 0.86 -22.38 7.96
CA ARG A 397 1.43 -22.51 9.31
C ARG A 397 1.42 -23.95 9.84
N GLU A 398 0.48 -24.77 9.40
CA GLU A 398 0.32 -26.16 9.83
C GLU A 398 1.26 -27.15 9.11
N LYS A 399 1.95 -26.72 8.05
CA LYS A 399 2.87 -27.59 7.30
C LYS A 399 4.21 -27.79 8.05
N PRO A 400 4.79 -29.02 8.00
CA PRO A 400 5.96 -29.39 8.82
C PRO A 400 7.23 -28.57 8.53
N GLU A 401 7.35 -27.97 7.34
CA GLU A 401 8.52 -27.19 6.93
C GLU A 401 8.37 -25.68 7.16
N PHE A 402 7.22 -25.24 7.67
CA PHE A 402 6.91 -23.81 7.79
C PHE A 402 7.86 -23.08 8.74
N GLY A 403 8.34 -23.74 9.80
CA GLY A 403 9.30 -23.19 10.74
C GLY A 403 10.66 -22.90 10.10
N ASP A 404 11.16 -23.79 9.24
CA ASP A 404 12.41 -23.59 8.49
C ASP A 404 12.26 -22.47 7.46
N PHE A 405 11.12 -22.43 6.76
CA PHE A 405 10.78 -21.33 5.87
C PHE A 405 10.83 -19.98 6.60
N CYS A 406 10.18 -19.86 7.76
CA CYS A 406 10.14 -18.61 8.52
C CYS A 406 11.55 -18.13 8.91
N ARG A 407 12.42 -19.04 9.35
CA ARG A 407 13.82 -18.71 9.69
C ARG A 407 14.57 -18.15 8.47
N LYS A 408 14.54 -18.86 7.34
CA LYS A 408 15.19 -18.44 6.09
C LYS A 408 14.65 -17.10 5.58
N TYR A 409 13.33 -16.93 5.64
CA TYR A 409 12.64 -15.69 5.28
C TYR A 409 13.14 -14.51 6.13
N GLN A 410 13.16 -14.69 7.45
CA GLN A 410 13.61 -13.66 8.40
C GLN A 410 15.09 -13.31 8.20
N ASP A 411 15.96 -14.31 8.03
CA ASP A 411 17.39 -14.11 7.77
C ASP A 411 17.64 -13.33 6.48
N ASN A 412 16.94 -13.69 5.40
CA ASN A 412 17.05 -13.01 4.11
C ASN A 412 16.58 -11.55 4.22
N HIS A 413 15.45 -11.28 4.86
CA HIS A 413 14.96 -9.91 5.02
C HIS A 413 15.85 -9.07 5.94
N ALA A 414 16.41 -9.65 7.00
CA ALA A 414 17.37 -8.97 7.87
C ALA A 414 18.66 -8.62 7.12
N TYR A 415 19.18 -9.54 6.30
CA TYR A 415 20.34 -9.29 5.44
C TYR A 415 20.09 -8.17 4.42
N GLN A 416 18.95 -8.23 3.72
CA GLN A 416 18.57 -7.21 2.75
C GLN A 416 18.41 -5.83 3.40
N LEU A 417 17.78 -5.77 4.57
CA LEU A 417 17.60 -4.53 5.32
C LEU A 417 18.94 -3.98 5.81
N MET A 418 19.85 -4.82 6.31
CA MET A 418 21.20 -4.40 6.70
C MET A 418 21.98 -3.83 5.49
N SER A 419 21.93 -4.52 4.35
CA SER A 419 22.57 -4.04 3.11
C SER A 419 21.99 -2.69 2.65
N LEU A 420 20.67 -2.51 2.74
CA LEU A 420 20.00 -1.26 2.41
C LEU A 420 20.43 -0.11 3.32
N LEU A 421 20.60 -0.38 4.62
CA LEU A 421 20.93 0.61 5.64
C LEU A 421 22.42 0.96 5.69
N GLY A 422 23.31 0.14 5.12
CA GLY A 422 24.76 0.33 5.17
C GLY A 422 25.25 1.79 5.04
N PRO A 423 24.79 2.58 4.05
CA PRO A 423 25.17 3.99 3.90
C PRO A 423 24.73 4.93 5.05
N LEU A 424 23.76 4.53 5.85
CA LEU A 424 23.20 5.31 6.96
C LEU A 424 23.76 4.91 8.33
N LEU A 425 24.47 3.78 8.43
CA LEU A 425 24.99 3.24 9.69
C LEU A 425 26.45 3.66 9.92
N PHE A 426 26.91 3.55 11.18
CA PHE A 426 28.29 3.86 11.53
C PHE A 426 29.29 2.85 10.94
N PRO A 427 30.32 3.29 10.20
CA PRO A 427 31.39 2.41 9.71
C PRO A 427 32.28 1.98 10.88
N GLY A 428 31.95 0.86 11.52
CA GLY A 428 32.75 0.29 12.61
C GLY A 428 31.95 -0.15 13.85
N GLY A 429 30.65 0.15 13.91
CA GLY A 429 29.76 -0.37 14.96
C GLY A 429 29.47 -1.86 14.75
N GLY A 430 29.48 -2.66 15.83
CA GLY A 430 29.36 -4.11 15.83
C GLY A 430 28.28 -4.67 14.88
N ASN A 431 28.71 -5.00 13.66
CA ASN A 431 27.82 -5.41 12.56
C ASN A 431 26.96 -6.62 12.97
N THR A 432 27.55 -7.55 13.73
CA THR A 432 26.84 -8.72 14.27
C THR A 432 25.72 -8.32 15.24
N ALA A 433 25.97 -7.41 16.19
CA ALA A 433 24.95 -6.99 17.16
C ALA A 433 23.82 -6.19 16.49
N ALA A 434 24.18 -5.32 15.53
CA ALA A 434 23.22 -4.60 14.71
C ALA A 434 22.35 -5.56 13.88
N GLN A 435 22.97 -6.58 13.29
CA GLN A 435 22.28 -7.60 12.51
C GLN A 435 21.31 -8.43 13.36
N GLU A 436 21.72 -8.83 14.57
CA GLU A 436 20.83 -9.56 15.49
C GLU A 436 19.62 -8.71 15.93
N LEU A 437 19.81 -7.42 16.18
CA LEU A 437 18.71 -6.52 16.51
C LEU A 437 17.75 -6.32 15.32
N LEU A 438 18.25 -6.17 14.09
CA LEU A 438 17.38 -6.14 12.91
C LEU A 438 16.66 -7.46 12.68
N LYS A 439 17.35 -8.59 12.87
CA LYS A 439 16.76 -9.92 12.77
C LYS A 439 15.63 -10.10 13.78
N GLN A 440 15.79 -9.58 15.01
CA GLN A 440 14.73 -9.53 16.01
C GLN A 440 13.52 -8.72 15.53
N VAL A 441 13.74 -7.50 15.01
CA VAL A 441 12.67 -6.63 14.50
C VAL A 441 11.92 -7.30 13.34
N VAL A 442 12.65 -7.92 12.41
CA VAL A 442 12.09 -8.67 11.27
C VAL A 442 11.27 -9.87 11.76
N ARG A 443 11.78 -10.62 12.74
CA ARG A 443 11.07 -11.76 13.34
C ARG A 443 9.77 -11.34 14.00
N ASP A 444 9.80 -10.30 14.82
CA ASP A 444 8.60 -9.79 15.50
C ASP A 444 7.56 -9.26 14.50
N THR A 445 8.03 -8.59 13.44
CA THR A 445 7.19 -8.10 12.34
C THR A 445 6.56 -9.23 11.54
N HIS A 446 7.34 -10.25 11.16
CA HIS A 446 6.84 -11.40 10.41
C HIS A 446 5.82 -12.20 11.23
N GLY A 447 6.09 -12.41 12.52
CA GLY A 447 5.12 -13.00 13.44
C GLY A 447 3.84 -12.17 13.56
N LEU A 448 3.94 -10.84 13.61
CA LEU A 448 2.77 -9.96 13.63
C LEU A 448 1.97 -10.05 12.34
N ALA A 449 2.65 -10.07 11.19
CA ALA A 449 2.02 -10.23 9.88
C ALA A 449 1.25 -11.56 9.80
N LEU A 450 1.84 -12.66 10.27
CA LEU A 450 1.20 -13.98 10.28
C LEU A 450 -0.08 -13.96 11.11
N ASP A 451 -0.06 -13.37 12.30
CA ASP A 451 -1.25 -13.33 13.17
C ASP A 451 -2.31 -12.38 12.62
N MET A 452 -1.91 -11.21 12.11
CA MET A 452 -2.82 -10.24 11.49
C MET A 452 -3.54 -10.82 10.26
N TYR A 453 -2.81 -11.55 9.41
CA TYR A 453 -3.34 -12.15 8.19
C TYR A 453 -3.88 -13.58 8.37
N SER A 454 -3.85 -14.11 9.60
CA SER A 454 -4.65 -15.29 9.99
C SER A 454 -6.08 -14.89 10.40
N LEU A 455 -6.43 -13.60 10.32
CA LEU A 455 -7.74 -13.06 10.64
C LEU A 455 -8.39 -12.44 9.39
N PRO A 456 -9.73 -12.42 9.29
CA PRO A 456 -10.45 -11.84 8.15
C PRO A 456 -10.53 -10.30 8.22
N TYR A 457 -9.44 -9.65 8.62
CA TYR A 457 -9.37 -8.20 8.78
C TYR A 457 -8.74 -7.54 7.57
N GLU A 458 -9.29 -6.40 7.19
CA GLU A 458 -8.65 -5.52 6.21
C GLU A 458 -7.62 -4.64 6.93
N ALA A 459 -6.34 -4.89 6.66
CA ALA A 459 -5.27 -4.01 7.10
C ALA A 459 -5.00 -2.92 6.06
N ARG A 460 -4.96 -1.67 6.49
CA ARG A 460 -4.55 -0.51 5.69
C ARG A 460 -3.37 0.17 6.35
N VAL A 461 -2.32 0.38 5.58
CA VAL A 461 -1.09 1.04 6.02
C VAL A 461 -0.95 2.34 5.26
N HIS A 462 -0.89 3.45 5.99
CA HIS A 462 -0.71 4.78 5.44
C HIS A 462 0.57 5.39 6.01
N PHE A 463 1.53 5.70 5.13
CA PHE A 463 2.69 6.51 5.48
C PHE A 463 2.41 7.93 5.03
N PRO A 464 2.28 8.90 5.97
CA PRO A 464 2.02 10.28 5.60
C PRO A 464 3.12 10.83 4.68
N GLU A 465 2.70 11.42 3.57
CA GLU A 465 3.63 11.96 2.58
C GLU A 465 4.14 13.36 2.98
N ASN A 466 5.24 13.80 2.37
CA ASN A 466 5.69 15.17 2.53
C ASN A 466 4.62 16.14 2.01
N GLU A 467 4.41 17.24 2.71
CA GLU A 467 3.37 18.24 2.47
C GLU A 467 1.92 17.76 2.71
N GLU A 468 1.70 16.53 3.17
CA GLU A 468 0.38 16.05 3.58
C GLU A 468 -0.14 16.89 4.77
N PRO A 469 -1.41 17.31 4.77
CA PRO A 469 -1.99 18.01 5.92
C PRO A 469 -1.89 17.17 7.20
N TYR A 470 -1.49 17.78 8.30
CA TYR A 470 -1.42 17.12 9.60
C TYR A 470 -2.83 16.76 10.09
N ASP A 471 -3.07 15.47 10.36
CA ASP A 471 -4.32 14.96 10.94
C ASP A 471 -4.08 14.46 12.38
N PRO A 472 -4.50 15.21 13.42
CA PRO A 472 -4.28 14.83 14.81
C PRO A 472 -5.02 13.56 15.24
N THR A 473 -5.95 13.04 14.42
CA THR A 473 -6.68 11.80 14.74
C THR A 473 -5.88 10.54 14.44
N ILE A 474 -4.89 10.63 13.53
CA ILE A 474 -4.04 9.50 13.12
C ILE A 474 -2.55 9.82 13.07
N MET A 475 -2.17 11.06 13.41
CA MET A 475 -0.77 11.49 13.44
C MET A 475 -0.39 12.08 14.81
N LEU A 476 0.75 11.64 15.33
CA LEU A 476 1.42 12.19 16.49
C LEU A 476 2.55 13.10 16.02
N ASN A 477 2.51 14.37 16.41
CA ASN A 477 3.60 15.30 16.10
C ASN A 477 4.77 15.13 17.08
N LEU A 478 5.99 15.04 16.54
CA LEU A 478 7.26 14.93 17.26
C LEU A 478 8.00 16.27 17.42
N ASP A 479 7.49 17.36 16.87
CA ASP A 479 8.04 18.70 17.05
C ASP A 479 7.98 19.13 18.52
N THR A 480 9.09 19.69 19.05
CA THR A 480 9.11 20.25 20.40
C THR A 480 8.26 21.52 20.48
N GLY A 481 7.43 21.65 21.52
CA GLY A 481 6.58 22.83 21.73
C GLY A 481 5.43 22.98 20.72
N PHE A 482 5.00 21.89 20.08
CA PHE A 482 3.89 21.92 19.15
C PHE A 482 2.54 22.22 19.84
N ASP A 483 1.90 23.31 19.45
CA ASP A 483 0.55 23.66 19.87
C ASP A 483 -0.47 23.20 18.82
N ILE A 484 -1.24 22.16 19.17
CA ILE A 484 -2.31 21.61 18.32
C ILE A 484 -3.33 22.71 17.96
N ALA A 485 -3.57 23.71 18.81
CA ALA A 485 -4.52 24.78 18.52
C ALA A 485 -4.09 25.67 17.34
N ARG A 486 -2.78 25.72 17.04
CA ARG A 486 -2.21 26.47 15.90
C ARG A 486 -1.96 25.59 14.67
N SER A 487 -2.31 24.31 14.74
CA SER A 487 -1.91 23.29 13.74
C SER A 487 -2.81 23.18 12.51
N THR A 488 -3.83 24.03 12.35
CA THR A 488 -4.82 23.88 11.27
C THR A 488 -4.24 23.94 9.86
N ASN A 489 -3.01 24.46 9.71
CA ASN A 489 -2.27 24.50 8.46
C ASN A 489 -0.92 23.77 8.52
N ALA A 490 -0.67 23.00 9.59
CA ALA A 490 0.56 22.24 9.71
C ALA A 490 0.58 21.14 8.63
N LYS A 491 1.77 20.93 8.06
CA LYS A 491 1.99 19.92 7.02
C LYS A 491 3.12 19.01 7.43
N VAL A 492 3.01 17.74 7.11
CA VAL A 492 4.05 16.75 7.35
C VAL A 492 5.31 17.13 6.55
N LYS A 493 6.45 17.13 7.23
CA LYS A 493 7.80 17.29 6.64
C LYS A 493 8.57 15.98 6.63
N MET A 494 8.32 15.12 7.63
CA MET A 494 8.86 13.77 7.70
C MET A 494 7.90 12.87 8.48
N SER A 495 7.58 11.69 7.94
CA SER A 495 6.95 10.60 8.70
C SER A 495 8.00 9.60 9.19
N VAL A 496 7.85 9.08 10.40
CA VAL A 496 8.75 8.07 11.00
C VAL A 496 8.08 6.70 11.07
N THR A 497 6.80 6.65 11.44
CA THR A 497 5.99 5.43 11.51
C THR A 497 4.70 5.60 10.70
N PRO A 498 4.05 4.50 10.28
CA PRO A 498 2.77 4.57 9.59
C PRO A 498 1.57 4.68 10.54
N ALA A 499 0.49 5.22 10.00
CA ALA A 499 -0.85 4.99 10.53
C ALA A 499 -1.36 3.64 10.00
N ILE A 500 -1.78 2.74 10.89
CA ILE A 500 -2.32 1.43 10.52
C ILE A 500 -3.73 1.31 11.04
N ARG A 501 -4.66 0.96 10.14
CA ARG A 501 -6.08 0.73 10.45
C ARG A 501 -6.45 -0.71 10.14
N LEU A 502 -7.17 -1.35 11.04
CA LEU A 502 -7.79 -2.66 10.86
C LEU A 502 -9.30 -2.50 10.73
N GLY A 503 -9.88 -3.08 9.68
CA GLY A 503 -11.30 -3.05 9.38
C GLY A 503 -11.91 -4.45 9.40
N GLN A 504 -13.05 -4.61 10.09
CA GLN A 504 -13.90 -5.79 9.99
C GLN A 504 -15.11 -5.48 9.11
N ASN A 505 -15.09 -6.02 7.89
CA ASN A 505 -16.10 -5.76 6.85
C ASN A 505 -17.37 -6.62 6.97
N LYS A 506 -17.53 -7.37 8.08
CA LYS A 506 -18.72 -8.20 8.35
C LYS A 506 -19.97 -7.36 8.59
N TYR A 507 -19.81 -6.11 9.05
CA TYR A 507 -20.90 -5.23 9.48
C TYR A 507 -21.05 -4.03 8.54
N THR A 508 -22.25 -3.45 8.52
CA THR A 508 -22.53 -2.17 7.85
C THR A 508 -23.04 -1.18 8.90
N PRO A 509 -22.30 -0.10 9.22
CA PRO A 509 -20.98 0.25 8.67
C PRO A 509 -19.87 -0.69 9.14
N ALA A 510 -18.77 -0.76 8.37
CA ALA A 510 -17.61 -1.56 8.74
C ALA A 510 -17.00 -1.04 10.05
N ARG A 511 -16.58 -1.96 10.93
CA ARG A 511 -15.93 -1.60 12.19
C ARG A 511 -14.44 -1.39 11.95
N VAL A 512 -13.96 -0.16 12.14
CA VAL A 512 -12.56 0.20 11.88
C VAL A 512 -11.89 0.70 13.15
N ARG A 513 -10.63 0.29 13.36
CA ARG A 513 -9.79 0.72 14.48
C ARG A 513 -8.39 1.07 14.02
N THR A 514 -7.85 2.15 14.57
CA THR A 514 -6.44 2.52 14.38
C THR A 514 -5.61 1.73 15.39
N VAL A 515 -4.70 0.88 14.90
CA VAL A 515 -3.77 0.09 15.72
C VAL A 515 -2.38 0.70 15.82
N SER A 516 -2.06 1.63 14.92
CA SER A 516 -0.82 2.42 14.95
C SER A 516 -1.14 3.83 14.49
N VAL A 517 -0.63 4.82 15.22
CA VAL A 517 -0.67 6.25 14.86
C VAL A 517 0.65 6.60 14.19
N ALA A 518 0.62 7.42 13.14
CA ALA A 518 1.83 7.85 12.44
C ALA A 518 2.59 8.89 13.27
N SER A 519 3.86 8.68 13.54
CA SER A 519 4.73 9.70 14.15
C SER A 519 5.31 10.58 13.05
N VAL A 520 5.12 11.89 13.14
CA VAL A 520 5.49 12.85 12.08
C VAL A 520 6.18 14.09 12.66
N TYR A 521 7.00 14.75 11.85
CA TYR A 521 7.46 16.12 12.06
C TYR A 521 6.70 17.05 11.13
N THR A 522 6.32 18.22 11.61
CA THR A 522 5.70 19.28 10.79
C THR A 522 6.60 20.51 10.60
N LYS A 523 7.71 20.58 11.35
CA LYS A 523 8.74 21.61 11.22
C LYS A 523 10.04 21.02 10.69
N LEU A 524 10.87 21.89 10.10
CA LEU A 524 12.22 21.54 9.71
C LEU A 524 13.14 21.64 10.93
N PRO A 525 14.18 20.79 11.03
CA PRO A 525 15.17 20.95 12.10
C PRO A 525 15.86 22.31 11.96
N ASN A 526 16.02 23.02 13.07
CA ASN A 526 16.65 24.34 13.12
C ASN A 526 15.96 25.44 12.30
N SER A 527 14.71 25.25 11.86
CA SER A 527 13.87 26.41 11.58
C SER A 527 13.58 27.04 12.94
N GLU A 528 14.47 27.93 13.39
CA GLU A 528 14.06 28.98 14.30
C GLU A 528 12.83 29.55 13.62
N GLU A 529 11.66 29.33 14.21
CA GLU A 529 10.48 30.08 13.80
C GLU A 529 10.96 31.51 13.93
N GLU A 530 11.25 32.15 12.79
CA GLU A 530 11.26 33.61 12.69
C GLU A 530 9.97 33.96 13.39
N GLY A 531 10.11 34.36 14.65
CA GLY A 531 9.01 34.62 15.53
C GLY A 531 8.32 35.74 14.82
N GLY A 532 7.31 35.39 14.04
CA GLY A 532 6.35 36.31 13.50
C GLY A 532 5.64 36.82 14.74
N GLU A 533 6.28 37.78 15.42
CA GLU A 533 5.66 39.04 15.73
C GLU A 533 4.97 39.46 14.43
N GLY A 534 3.78 38.88 14.21
CA GLY A 534 2.94 39.23 13.09
C GLY A 534 2.88 40.75 13.09
N PRO A 535 3.06 41.38 11.91
CA PRO A 535 3.45 42.78 11.75
C PRO A 535 2.80 43.58 12.85
N GLY A 536 3.63 43.94 13.85
CA GLY A 536 3.15 44.51 15.10
C GLY A 536 2.10 45.53 14.71
N ARG A 537 0.84 45.27 15.09
CA ARG A 537 -0.19 46.30 15.06
C ARG A 537 0.45 47.44 15.81
N THR A 538 0.92 48.44 15.06
CA THR A 538 1.55 49.62 15.60
C THR A 538 0.55 50.11 16.63
N PRO A 539 0.90 50.18 17.94
CA PRO A 539 -0.05 50.66 18.93
C PRO A 539 -0.51 52.01 18.43
N GLY A 540 -1.81 52.09 18.10
CA GLY A 540 -2.40 53.25 17.48
C GLY A 540 -2.01 54.46 18.30
N ARG A 541 -1.23 55.35 17.68
CA ARG A 541 -0.83 56.62 18.25
C ARG A 541 -2.14 57.38 18.51
N ILE A 542 -2.59 57.40 19.76
CA ILE A 542 -3.73 58.20 20.18
C ILE A 542 -3.34 59.66 19.90
N PRO A 543 -4.06 60.39 19.04
CA PRO A 543 -3.81 61.81 18.87
C PRO A 543 -4.28 62.51 20.14
N THR A 544 -3.34 62.97 20.96
CA THR A 544 -3.62 63.94 22.02
C THR A 544 -4.07 65.25 21.38
N ARG A 545 -5.23 65.74 21.82
CA ARG A 545 -5.78 67.04 21.46
C ARG A 545 -5.68 67.98 22.65
#